data_AF-A0A7C7AG03-F1
#
_entry.id   AF-A0A7C7AG03-F1
#
_cell.length_a   1.000
_cell.length_b   1.000
_cell.length_c   1.000
_cell.angle_alpha   90.00
_cell.angle_beta   90.00
_cell.angle_gamma   90.00
#
_symmetry.space_group_name_H-M   'P 1'
#
loop_
_entity.id
_entity.type
_entity.pdbx_description
1 polymer ?
#
loop_
_entity_poly.entity_id
_entity_poly.type
_entity_poly.pdbx_seq_one_letter_code
_entity_poly.pdbx_strand_id
1 'polypeptide(L)'
;YMLFMTPNSGYKIIWAKLLAAIIEGAGLILIYFIFILINGAYIVVSMGNQIDYSQIVRGIDQLLSGTFGFNLGHVLVLLIAVLAFLIAFITTVYTAMTIRKSIFSEIKFGGLFSFIIFLLINWLLSLVSDKFHDIMTPYYDSINAVSNAGNISAGGLALILLPIISVFIIQAIVLTGFSGYLLEKKINL
;
A
#
# COMPACT_ATOMS: atom_id res chain seq x y z
N TYR A 1 13.50 17.15 7.85
CA TYR A 1 13.56 17.14 9.32
C TYR A 1 14.65 18.13 9.74
N MET A 2 14.29 19.23 10.41
CA MET A 2 15.26 20.21 10.91
C MET A 2 16.00 19.65 12.13
N LEU A 3 17.32 19.87 12.16
CA LEU A 3 18.33 19.22 13.00
C LEU A 3 18.30 19.55 14.51
N PHE A 4 17.37 20.37 15.02
CA PHE A 4 17.47 20.92 16.38
C PHE A 4 16.16 21.05 17.17
N MET A 5 15.13 20.27 16.87
CA MET A 5 14.01 20.11 17.81
C MET A 5 13.98 18.67 18.31
N THR A 6 14.27 18.50 19.60
CA THR A 6 14.02 17.23 20.29
C THR A 6 12.54 16.90 20.09
N PRO A 7 12.21 15.77 19.44
CA PRO A 7 10.82 15.44 19.16
C PRO A 7 10.05 15.34 20.48
N ASN A 8 8.99 16.14 20.62
CA ASN A 8 8.17 16.25 21.83
C ASN A 8 7.40 14.95 22.16
N SER A 9 7.30 13.99 21.22
CA SER A 9 6.55 12.74 21.44
C SER A 9 6.97 11.67 20.43
N GLY A 10 7.05 10.41 20.89
CA GLY A 10 7.31 9.24 20.05
C GLY A 10 6.23 9.03 18.97
N TYR A 11 4.97 9.38 19.26
CA TYR A 11 3.89 9.34 18.26
C TYR A 11 4.17 10.29 17.11
N LYS A 12 4.55 11.54 17.39
CA LYS A 12 4.83 12.53 16.34
C LYS A 12 5.93 12.05 15.38
N ILE A 13 6.94 11.34 15.90
CA ILE A 13 8.03 10.79 15.09
C ILE A 13 7.50 9.70 14.15
N ILE A 14 6.80 8.68 14.66
CA ILE A 14 6.36 7.57 13.81
C ILE A 14 5.30 8.04 12.82
N TRP A 15 4.34 8.87 13.25
CA TRP A 15 3.32 9.41 12.35
C TRP A 15 3.93 10.27 11.23
N ALA A 16 4.94 11.09 11.54
CA ALA A 16 5.66 11.84 10.51
C ALA A 16 6.37 10.92 9.51
N LYS A 17 6.96 9.81 9.97
CA LYS A 17 7.58 8.81 9.10
C LYS A 17 6.56 8.08 8.22
N LEU A 18 5.42 7.70 8.79
CA LEU A 18 4.32 7.08 8.03
C LEU A 18 3.80 8.02 6.94
N LEU A 19 3.53 9.29 7.29
CA LEU A 19 3.07 10.29 6.33
C LEU A 19 4.11 10.57 5.25
N ALA A 20 5.39 10.67 5.62
CA ALA A 20 6.47 10.82 4.64
C ALA A 20 6.50 9.64 3.66
N ALA A 21 6.43 8.41 4.15
CA ALA A 21 6.41 7.20 3.31
C ALA A 21 5.19 7.17 2.36
N ILE A 22 4.01 7.61 2.83
CA ILE A 22 2.81 7.73 2.00
C ILE A 22 3.01 8.76 0.89
N ILE A 23 3.53 9.95 1.22
CA ILE A 23 3.75 11.04 0.26
C ILE A 23 4.82 10.65 -0.75
N GLU A 24 5.94 10.07 -0.29
CA GLU A 24 7.02 9.60 -1.16
C GLU A 24 6.52 8.48 -2.08
N GLY A 25 5.79 7.49 -1.55
CA GLY A 25 5.21 6.41 -2.34
C GLY A 25 4.20 6.91 -3.38
N ALA A 26 3.31 7.82 -2.99
CA ALA A 26 2.38 8.45 -3.93
C ALA A 26 3.11 9.29 -4.98
N GLY A 27 4.18 9.99 -4.58
CA GLY A 27 5.05 10.75 -5.49
C GLY A 27 5.75 9.85 -6.50
N LEU A 28 6.24 8.68 -6.09
CA LEU A 28 6.84 7.70 -6.99
C LEU A 28 5.82 7.16 -8.00
N ILE A 29 4.59 6.86 -7.57
CA ILE A 29 3.50 6.47 -8.48
C ILE A 29 3.23 7.60 -9.48
N LEU A 30 3.09 8.84 -9.01
CA LEU A 30 2.83 10.00 -9.88
C LEU A 30 3.94 10.18 -10.92
N ILE A 31 5.21 10.12 -10.50
CA ILE A 31 6.35 10.22 -11.41
C ILE A 31 6.32 9.08 -12.43
N TYR A 32 6.07 7.85 -11.99
CA TYR A 32 5.93 6.70 -12.88
C TYR A 32 4.82 6.89 -13.93
N PHE A 33 3.68 7.45 -13.53
CA PHE A 33 2.59 7.79 -14.45
C PHE A 33 2.98 8.87 -15.46
N ILE A 34 3.68 9.92 -15.04
CA ILE A 34 4.20 10.94 -15.94
C ILE A 34 5.12 10.31 -16.98
N PHE A 35 6.01 9.40 -16.57
CA PHE A 35 6.87 8.68 -17.51
C PHE A 35 6.06 7.84 -18.51
N ILE A 36 5.04 7.11 -18.07
CA ILE A 36 4.17 6.36 -18.98
C ILE A 36 3.50 7.29 -20.01
N LEU A 37 2.97 8.43 -19.57
CA LEU A 37 2.30 9.38 -20.47
C LEU A 37 3.26 10.00 -21.48
N ILE A 38 4.47 10.40 -21.06
CA ILE A 38 5.50 10.94 -21.95
C ILE A 38 5.93 9.90 -22.99
N ASN A 39 6.19 8.67 -22.55
CA ASN A 39 6.58 7.60 -23.46
C ASN A 39 5.44 7.23 -24.42
N GLY A 40 4.20 7.17 -23.93
CA GLY A 40 3.03 6.94 -24.77
C GLY A 40 2.83 8.04 -25.81
N ALA A 41 3.00 9.30 -25.42
CA ALA A 41 2.93 10.44 -26.34
C ALA A 41 4.02 10.35 -27.43
N TYR A 42 5.25 10.01 -27.05
CA TYR A 42 6.34 9.79 -27.99
C TYR A 42 6.04 8.68 -29.00
N ILE A 43 5.45 7.57 -28.54
CA ILE A 43 5.08 6.45 -29.41
C ILE A 43 3.98 6.89 -30.41
N VAL A 44 2.94 7.58 -29.94
CA VAL A 44 1.84 8.05 -30.82
C VAL A 44 2.35 9.04 -31.87
N VAL A 45 3.23 9.97 -31.48
CA VAL A 45 3.85 10.92 -32.41
C VAL A 45 4.73 10.21 -33.44
N SER A 46 5.53 9.23 -33.02
CA SER A 46 6.41 8.49 -33.94
C SER A 46 5.65 7.61 -34.94
N MET A 47 4.40 7.24 -34.63
CA MET A 47 3.48 6.54 -35.54
C MET A 47 2.77 7.48 -36.56
N GLY A 48 3.02 8.79 -36.52
CA GLY A 48 2.46 9.76 -37.46
C GLY A 48 1.04 10.23 -37.14
N ASN A 49 0.52 9.90 -35.96
CA ASN A 49 -0.81 10.35 -35.53
C ASN A 49 -0.77 11.79 -34.97
N GLN A 50 -1.89 12.50 -35.08
CA GLN A 50 -2.06 13.82 -34.48
C GLN A 50 -2.05 13.73 -32.95
N ILE A 51 -1.44 14.72 -32.29
CA ILE A 51 -1.36 14.78 -30.82
C ILE A 51 -2.71 15.22 -30.27
N ASP A 52 -3.55 14.25 -29.92
CA ASP A 52 -4.71 14.44 -29.05
C ASP A 52 -4.53 13.58 -27.79
N TYR A 53 -4.85 14.16 -26.62
CA TYR A 53 -4.78 13.50 -25.32
C TYR A 53 -5.58 12.19 -25.31
N SER A 54 -6.73 12.17 -26.00
CA SER A 54 -7.56 10.97 -26.13
C SER A 54 -6.85 9.84 -26.90
N GLN A 55 -6.03 10.20 -27.89
CA GLN A 55 -5.26 9.25 -28.70
C GLN A 55 -4.03 8.74 -27.95
N ILE A 56 -3.41 9.59 -27.12
CA ILE A 56 -2.29 9.19 -26.24
C ILE A 56 -2.76 8.12 -25.26
N VAL A 57 -3.87 8.35 -24.55
CA VAL A 57 -4.43 7.39 -23.59
C VAL A 57 -4.83 6.10 -24.29
N ARG A 58 -5.50 6.18 -25.45
CA ARG A 58 -5.86 4.99 -26.25
C ARG A 58 -4.64 4.22 -26.75
N GLY A 59 -3.59 4.90 -27.19
CA GLY A 59 -2.34 4.27 -27.63
C GLY A 59 -1.66 3.54 -26.48
N ILE A 60 -1.62 4.16 -25.29
CA ILE A 60 -1.10 3.52 -24.08
C ILE A 60 -1.97 2.32 -23.68
N ASP A 61 -3.29 2.47 -23.68
CA ASP A 61 -4.21 1.38 -23.38
C ASP A 61 -4.08 0.23 -24.38
N GLN A 62 -3.85 0.49 -25.67
CA GLN A 62 -3.59 -0.54 -26.68
C GLN A 62 -2.26 -1.26 -26.45
N LEU A 63 -1.21 -0.53 -26.07
CA LEU A 63 0.09 -1.12 -25.72
C LEU A 63 0.03 -1.96 -24.44
N LEU A 64 -0.69 -1.48 -23.42
CA LEU A 64 -0.84 -2.15 -22.13
C LEU A 64 -1.81 -3.33 -22.20
N SER A 65 -2.87 -3.23 -23.01
CA SER A 65 -3.91 -4.25 -23.08
C SER A 65 -3.43 -5.53 -23.71
N GLY A 66 -2.57 -5.47 -24.73
CA GLY A 66 -2.06 -6.65 -25.42
C GLY A 66 -3.16 -7.69 -25.63
N THR A 67 -2.94 -8.92 -25.17
CA THR A 67 -3.94 -10.02 -25.16
C THR A 67 -4.76 -10.11 -23.86
N PHE A 68 -4.42 -9.33 -22.83
CA PHE A 68 -4.93 -9.48 -21.47
C PHE A 68 -6.00 -8.43 -21.08
N GLY A 69 -6.28 -7.45 -21.94
CA GLY A 69 -7.34 -6.45 -21.70
C GLY A 69 -7.05 -5.42 -20.61
N PHE A 70 -5.79 -5.33 -20.14
CA PHE A 70 -5.37 -4.33 -19.15
C PHE A 70 -5.34 -2.91 -19.73
N ASN A 71 -5.72 -1.92 -18.94
CA ASN A 71 -5.60 -0.53 -19.34
C ASN A 71 -4.80 0.25 -18.29
N LEU A 72 -4.51 1.52 -18.59
CA LEU A 72 -3.78 2.40 -17.69
C LEU A 72 -4.42 2.49 -16.29
N GLY A 73 -5.75 2.45 -16.21
CA GLY A 73 -6.51 2.45 -14.96
C GLY A 73 -6.26 1.20 -14.11
N HIS A 74 -6.15 0.01 -14.71
CA HIS A 74 -5.84 -1.22 -13.98
C HIS A 74 -4.45 -1.15 -13.34
N VAL A 75 -3.47 -0.61 -14.07
CA VAL A 75 -2.11 -0.40 -13.57
C VAL A 75 -2.13 0.55 -12.36
N LEU A 76 -2.92 1.63 -12.43
CA LEU A 76 -3.05 2.60 -11.33
C LEU A 76 -3.57 1.93 -10.06
N VAL A 77 -4.68 1.19 -10.17
CA VAL A 77 -5.31 0.54 -9.02
C VAL A 77 -4.37 -0.50 -8.40
N LEU A 78 -3.67 -1.28 -9.23
CA LEU A 78 -2.70 -2.27 -8.76
C LEU A 78 -1.54 -1.59 -8.01
N LEU A 79 -1.02 -0.49 -8.54
CA LEU A 79 0.05 0.28 -7.86
C LEU A 79 -0.39 0.85 -6.51
N ILE A 80 -1.64 1.33 -6.40
CA ILE A 80 -2.20 1.78 -5.12
C ILE A 80 -2.30 0.60 -4.13
N ALA A 81 -2.77 -0.56 -4.60
CA ALA A 81 -2.86 -1.75 -3.75
C ALA A 81 -1.49 -2.20 -3.26
N VAL A 82 -0.48 -2.20 -4.14
CA VAL A 82 0.92 -2.52 -3.80
C VAL A 82 1.49 -1.51 -2.80
N LEU A 83 1.21 -0.21 -2.98
CA LEU A 83 1.66 0.82 -2.04
C LEU A 83 1.04 0.62 -0.65
N ALA A 84 -0.27 0.38 -0.58
CA ALA A 84 -0.96 0.10 0.69
C ALA A 84 -0.37 -1.14 1.38
N PHE A 85 -0.15 -2.22 0.62
CA PHE A 85 0.51 -3.43 1.11
C PHE A 85 1.92 -3.14 1.65
N LEU A 86 2.76 -2.42 0.90
CA LEU A 86 4.12 -2.09 1.31
C LEU A 86 4.14 -1.27 2.61
N ILE A 87 3.26 -0.28 2.74
CA ILE A 87 3.13 0.53 3.95
C ILE A 87 2.72 -0.34 5.14
N ALA A 88 1.70 -1.19 4.97
CA ALA A 88 1.25 -2.11 6.02
C ALA A 88 2.36 -3.09 6.42
N PHE A 89 3.09 -3.64 5.45
CA PHE A 89 4.22 -4.54 5.66
C PHE A 89 5.35 -3.88 6.46
N ILE A 90 5.84 -2.71 6.01
CA ILE A 90 6.92 -1.97 6.69
C ILE A 90 6.50 -1.61 8.12
N THR A 91 5.26 -1.18 8.31
CA THR A 91 4.72 -0.84 9.64
C THR A 91 4.68 -2.07 10.55
N THR A 92 4.37 -3.25 10.01
CA THR A 92 4.39 -4.52 10.75
C THR A 92 5.80 -4.91 11.17
N VAL A 93 6.76 -4.82 10.26
CA VAL A 93 8.19 -5.05 10.56
C VAL A 93 8.67 -4.09 11.65
N TYR A 94 8.34 -2.80 11.52
CA TYR A 94 8.73 -1.79 12.50
C TYR A 94 8.11 -2.04 13.88
N THR A 95 6.84 -2.43 13.91
CA THR A 95 6.13 -2.78 15.16
C THR A 95 6.77 -3.97 15.84
N ALA A 96 7.13 -5.01 15.08
CA ALA A 96 7.83 -6.18 15.61
C ALA A 96 9.19 -5.81 16.23
N MET A 97 9.96 -4.95 15.56
CA MET A 97 11.23 -4.43 16.11
C MET A 97 11.01 -3.60 17.38
N THR A 98 9.93 -2.82 17.43
CA THR A 98 9.59 -1.93 18.56
C THR A 98 9.19 -2.76 19.78
N ILE A 99 8.33 -3.77 19.61
CA ILE A 99 7.98 -4.72 20.68
C ILE A 99 9.23 -5.45 21.18
N ARG A 100 10.07 -5.95 20.26
CA ARG A 100 11.32 -6.64 20.65
C ARG A 100 12.19 -5.73 21.51
N LYS A 101 12.40 -4.48 21.11
CA LYS A 101 13.19 -3.52 21.89
C LYS A 101 12.54 -3.18 23.23
N SER A 102 11.22 -3.06 23.28
CA SER A 102 10.47 -2.72 24.49
C SER A 102 10.45 -3.84 25.54
N ILE A 103 10.39 -5.12 25.12
CA ILE A 103 10.23 -6.27 26.04
C ILE A 103 11.57 -6.99 26.27
N PHE A 104 12.45 -7.03 25.27
CA PHE A 104 13.65 -7.86 25.26
C PHE A 104 14.93 -7.05 24.98
N SER A 105 15.06 -5.90 25.65
CA SER A 105 16.15 -4.92 25.45
C SER A 105 17.56 -5.55 25.49
N GLU A 106 17.77 -6.56 26.34
CA GLU A 106 19.11 -7.10 26.63
C GLU A 106 19.46 -8.42 25.90
N ILE A 107 18.56 -8.99 25.09
CA ILE A 107 18.79 -10.33 24.51
C ILE A 107 19.65 -10.25 23.24
N LYS A 108 20.78 -10.98 23.21
CA LYS A 108 21.77 -11.03 22.11
C LYS A 108 21.21 -11.41 20.73
N PHE A 109 20.13 -12.20 20.67
CA PHE A 109 19.51 -12.66 19.41
C PHE A 109 18.35 -11.79 18.93
N GLY A 110 18.54 -10.47 18.90
CA GLY A 110 17.45 -9.52 18.61
C GLY A 110 16.72 -9.71 17.29
N GLY A 111 17.42 -10.18 16.24
CA GLY A 111 16.82 -10.44 14.93
C GLY A 111 15.81 -11.59 14.95
N LEU A 112 16.18 -12.73 15.57
CA LEU A 112 15.32 -13.92 15.63
C LEU A 112 14.01 -13.63 16.39
N PHE A 113 14.10 -12.94 17.53
CA PHE A 113 12.91 -12.57 18.30
C PHE A 113 12.02 -11.58 17.56
N SER A 114 12.60 -10.61 16.84
CA SER A 114 11.82 -9.69 16.00
C SER A 114 11.09 -10.43 14.88
N PHE A 115 11.71 -11.46 14.31
CA PHE A 115 11.09 -12.31 13.29
C PHE A 115 9.94 -13.16 13.87
N ILE A 116 10.12 -13.78 15.05
CA ILE A 116 9.05 -14.52 15.72
C ILE A 116 7.87 -13.61 16.05
N ILE A 117 8.13 -12.40 16.57
CA ILE A 117 7.09 -11.40 16.85
C ILE A 117 6.40 -10.98 15.55
N PHE A 118 7.15 -10.77 14.48
CA PHE A 118 6.58 -10.46 13.17
C PHE A 118 5.62 -11.55 12.69
N LEU A 119 5.99 -12.83 12.80
CA LEU A 119 5.10 -13.95 12.46
C LEU A 119 3.84 -13.96 13.34
N LEU A 120 3.98 -13.73 14.65
CA LEU A 120 2.84 -13.67 15.57
C LEU A 120 1.88 -12.52 15.24
N ILE A 121 2.40 -11.34 14.89
CA ILE A 121 1.56 -10.21 14.47
C ILE A 121 0.81 -10.55 13.18
N ASN A 122 1.50 -11.12 12.18
CA ASN A 122 0.84 -11.50 10.92
C ASN A 122 -0.21 -12.60 11.12
N TRP A 123 0.04 -13.57 12.01
CA TRP A 123 -0.94 -14.57 12.38
C TRP A 123 -2.18 -13.95 13.06
N LEU A 124 -1.98 -13.02 13.99
CA LEU A 124 -3.10 -12.29 14.61
C LEU A 124 -3.89 -11.49 13.56
N LEU A 125 -3.17 -10.83 12.65
CA LEU A 125 -3.78 -10.08 11.56
C LEU A 125 -4.56 -10.96 10.60
N SER A 126 -4.14 -12.21 10.34
CA SER A 126 -4.90 -13.13 9.50
C SER A 126 -6.26 -13.44 10.14
N LEU A 127 -6.28 -13.72 11.45
CA LEU A 127 -7.53 -13.97 12.18
C LEU A 127 -8.51 -12.78 12.13
N VAL A 128 -7.98 -11.56 12.17
CA VAL A 128 -8.79 -10.34 12.03
C VAL A 128 -9.25 -10.16 10.58
N SER A 129 -8.37 -10.43 9.62
CA SER A 129 -8.67 -10.35 8.19
C SER A 129 -9.75 -11.34 7.78
N ASP A 130 -9.75 -12.55 8.33
CA ASP A 130 -10.76 -13.58 8.07
C ASP A 130 -12.15 -13.09 8.53
N LYS A 131 -12.23 -12.53 9.75
CA LYS A 131 -13.47 -11.93 10.24
C LYS A 131 -13.91 -10.73 9.42
N PHE A 132 -12.98 -9.92 8.95
CA PHE A 132 -13.29 -8.79 8.07
C PHE A 132 -13.81 -9.28 6.72
N HIS A 133 -13.23 -10.35 6.17
CA HIS A 133 -13.69 -11.00 4.96
C HIS A 133 -15.13 -11.51 5.12
N ASP A 134 -15.46 -12.16 6.23
CA ASP A 134 -16.83 -12.63 6.51
C ASP A 134 -17.84 -11.48 6.48
N ILE A 135 -17.50 -10.34 7.10
CA ILE A 135 -18.35 -9.13 7.08
C ILE A 135 -18.50 -8.59 5.65
N MET A 136 -17.46 -8.68 4.84
CA MET A 136 -17.43 -8.19 3.45
C MET A 136 -17.92 -9.22 2.43
N THR A 137 -18.27 -10.44 2.84
CA THR A 137 -18.70 -11.51 1.92
C THR A 137 -19.92 -11.11 1.08
N PRO A 138 -20.97 -10.47 1.64
CA PRO A 138 -22.10 -9.99 0.84
C PRO A 138 -21.70 -8.95 -0.23
N TYR A 139 -20.66 -8.16 0.04
CA TYR A 139 -20.11 -7.21 -0.92
C TYR A 139 -19.37 -7.95 -2.05
N TYR A 140 -18.54 -8.94 -1.72
CA TYR A 140 -17.85 -9.76 -2.72
C TYR A 140 -18.82 -10.54 -3.61
N ASP A 141 -19.88 -11.12 -3.05
CA ASP A 141 -20.88 -11.85 -3.83
C ASP A 141 -21.61 -10.94 -4.83
N SER A 142 -21.88 -9.69 -4.43
CA SER A 142 -22.48 -8.68 -5.32
C SER A 142 -21.57 -8.30 -6.49
N ILE A 143 -20.26 -8.29 -6.27
CA ILE A 143 -19.26 -7.99 -7.31
C ILE A 143 -18.99 -9.19 -8.19
N ASN A 144 -18.94 -10.40 -7.63
CA ASN A 144 -18.74 -11.64 -8.37
C ASN A 144 -19.89 -11.89 -9.36
N ALA A 145 -21.11 -11.51 -9.00
CA ALA A 145 -22.25 -11.54 -9.90
C ALA A 145 -22.09 -10.57 -11.11
N VAL A 146 -21.37 -9.46 -10.94
CA VAL A 146 -21.09 -8.45 -11.98
C VAL A 146 -19.83 -8.81 -12.80
N SER A 147 -18.81 -9.44 -12.21
CA SER A 147 -17.58 -9.84 -12.90
C SER A 147 -17.73 -11.05 -13.81
N ASN A 148 -18.75 -11.88 -13.61
CA ASN A 148 -19.05 -13.03 -14.47
C ASN A 148 -19.50 -12.66 -15.90
N ALA A 149 -19.61 -11.36 -16.22
CA ALA A 149 -20.04 -10.87 -17.54
C ALA A 149 -18.89 -10.55 -18.53
N GLY A 150 -17.61 -10.77 -18.18
CA GLY A 150 -16.48 -10.61 -19.11
C GLY A 150 -15.25 -9.91 -18.51
N ASN A 151 -14.52 -9.13 -19.33
CA ASN A 151 -13.34 -8.37 -18.90
C ASN A 151 -13.68 -7.43 -17.72
N ILE A 152 -12.97 -7.58 -16.62
CA ILE A 152 -13.09 -6.70 -15.45
C ILE A 152 -12.63 -5.32 -15.87
N SER A 153 -13.43 -4.28 -15.63
CA SER A 153 -13.03 -2.89 -15.88
C SER A 153 -12.10 -2.39 -14.78
N ALA A 154 -11.35 -1.31 -15.02
CA ALA A 154 -10.48 -0.73 -14.00
C ALA A 154 -11.25 -0.33 -12.72
N GLY A 155 -12.49 0.15 -12.88
CA GLY A 155 -13.38 0.44 -11.76
C GLY A 155 -13.85 -0.83 -11.04
N GLY A 156 -14.13 -1.92 -11.78
CA GLY A 156 -14.42 -3.22 -11.20
C GLY A 156 -13.26 -3.78 -10.38
N LEU A 157 -12.03 -3.68 -10.90
CA LEU A 157 -10.82 -4.09 -10.19
C LEU A 157 -10.59 -3.24 -8.93
N ALA A 158 -10.88 -1.93 -8.99
CA ALA A 158 -10.85 -1.06 -7.81
C ALA A 158 -11.84 -1.50 -6.74
N LEU A 159 -13.08 -1.86 -7.11
CA LEU A 159 -14.08 -2.35 -6.15
C LEU A 159 -13.66 -3.70 -5.55
N ILE A 160 -13.12 -4.62 -6.35
CA ILE A 160 -12.61 -5.91 -5.87
C ILE A 160 -11.47 -5.70 -4.86
N LEU A 161 -10.55 -4.77 -5.13
CA LEU A 161 -9.39 -4.51 -4.28
C LEU A 161 -9.67 -3.52 -3.13
N LEU A 162 -10.81 -2.84 -3.11
CA LEU A 162 -11.12 -1.83 -2.10
C LEU A 162 -11.12 -2.39 -0.68
N PRO A 163 -11.71 -3.57 -0.38
CA PRO A 163 -11.70 -4.10 0.98
C PRO A 163 -10.28 -4.48 1.44
N ILE A 164 -9.46 -5.09 0.57
CA ILE A 164 -8.08 -5.47 0.93
C ILE A 164 -7.20 -4.23 1.16
N ILE A 165 -7.35 -3.19 0.33
CA ILE A 165 -6.68 -1.90 0.54
C ILE A 165 -7.11 -1.29 1.88
N SER A 166 -8.40 -1.37 2.20
CA SER A 166 -8.95 -0.86 3.46
C SER A 166 -8.35 -1.57 4.67
N VAL A 167 -8.21 -2.91 4.61
CA VAL A 167 -7.54 -3.69 5.67
C VAL A 167 -6.10 -3.24 5.86
N PHE A 168 -5.33 -3.06 4.78
CA PHE A 168 -3.94 -2.59 4.88
C PHE A 168 -3.82 -1.19 5.48
N ILE A 169 -4.72 -0.28 5.14
CA ILE A 169 -4.75 1.08 5.72
C ILE A 169 -5.07 1.01 7.22
N ILE A 170 -6.10 0.26 7.61
CA ILE A 170 -6.49 0.10 9.02
C ILE A 170 -5.34 -0.54 9.81
N GLN A 171 -4.73 -1.60 9.27
CA GLN A 171 -3.56 -2.26 9.85
C GLN A 171 -2.41 -1.26 10.07
N ALA A 172 -2.06 -0.46 9.06
CA ALA A 172 -0.99 0.52 9.19
C ALA A 172 -1.29 1.54 10.31
N ILE A 173 -2.52 2.08 10.35
CA ILE A 173 -2.94 3.04 11.40
C ILE A 173 -2.84 2.43 12.79
N VAL A 174 -3.39 1.23 13.00
CA VAL A 174 -3.41 0.55 14.30
C VAL A 174 -1.99 0.23 14.77
N LEU A 175 -1.15 -0.31 13.89
CA LEU A 175 0.22 -0.69 14.22
C LEU A 175 1.13 0.52 14.46
N THR A 176 0.94 1.61 13.71
CA THR A 176 1.62 2.89 13.97
C THR A 176 1.20 3.47 15.32
N GLY A 177 -0.10 3.47 15.63
CA GLY A 177 -0.60 3.90 16.94
C GLY A 177 -0.02 3.07 18.09
N PHE A 178 -0.03 1.74 17.94
CA PHE A 178 0.54 0.83 18.94
C PHE A 178 2.06 1.02 19.12
N SER A 179 2.79 1.22 18.03
CA SER A 179 4.23 1.51 18.09
C SER A 179 4.52 2.85 18.78
N GLY A 180 3.70 3.87 18.53
CA GLY A 180 3.76 5.15 19.24
C GLY A 180 3.53 5.02 20.74
N TYR A 181 2.55 4.20 21.13
CA TYR A 181 2.26 3.88 22.52
C TYR A 181 3.46 3.22 23.22
N LEU A 182 4.07 2.22 22.57
CA LEU A 182 5.23 1.52 23.12
C LEU A 182 6.45 2.44 23.26
N LEU A 183 6.68 3.34 22.30
CA LEU A 183 7.77 4.31 22.38
C LEU A 183 7.60 5.28 23.55
N GLU A 184 6.39 5.77 23.81
CA GLU A 184 6.18 6.73 24.91
C GLU A 184 6.19 6.10 26.29
N LYS A 185 5.61 4.89 26.44
CA LYS A 185 5.38 4.30 27.76
C LYS A 185 6.39 3.25 28.20
N LYS A 186 7.16 2.66 27.28
CA LYS A 186 8.00 1.49 27.61
C LYS A 186 9.42 1.54 27.08
N ILE A 187 9.76 2.49 26.21
CA ILE A 187 11.15 2.70 25.80
C ILE A 187 11.65 3.87 26.63
N ASN A 188 12.27 3.55 27.78
CA ASN A 188 13.21 4.51 28.38
C ASN A 188 14.32 4.71 27.34
N LEU A 189 14.34 5.89 26.75
CA LEU A 189 15.45 6.36 25.91
C LEU A 189 16.70 6.53 26.77
#